data_AF-A0AA37P6P8-F1
#
_entry.id   AF-A0AA37P6P8-F1
#
_cell.length_a   1.000
_cell.length_b   1.000
_cell.length_c   1.000
_cell.angle_alpha   90.00
_cell.angle_beta   90.00
_cell.angle_gamma   90.00
#
_symmetry.space_group_name_H-M   'P 1'
#
loop_
_entity.id
_entity.type
_entity.pdbx_description
1 polymer ?
#
loop_
_entity_poly.entity_id
_entity_poly.type
_entity_poly.pdbx_seq_one_letter_code
_entity_poly.pdbx_strand_id
1 'polypeptide(L)'
;MYAGRRRGRPPKAPSPQPRTIYEGLNPHFNVFICEWKGCKAELHNFATLQKHVLVVHARNGPFACQWAKCAEQQPPHQFSTSAHLKSHLEDLHMLPIAWQVGDGPQVSFKRYAPDDGTELPDYLYDKAGHQITPSIRDQKEEDFYTWRNNRRRLKELLLLRDQNMPSEGEDNGVEETVEGG
;
A
#
# COMPACT_ATOMS: atom_id res chain seq x y z
N MET A 1 -49.81 14.62 25.56
CA MET A 1 -48.83 15.56 24.97
C MET A 1 -47.87 14.77 24.10
N TYR A 2 -47.67 15.18 22.84
CA TYR A 2 -46.90 14.42 21.84
C TYR A 2 -45.39 14.53 22.13
N ALA A 3 -44.72 13.42 22.44
CA ALA A 3 -43.27 13.36 22.58
C ALA A 3 -42.62 12.80 21.30
N GLY A 4 -41.77 13.61 20.67
CA GLY A 4 -41.20 13.39 19.35
C GLY A 4 -40.24 12.20 19.27
N ARG A 5 -40.29 11.51 18.12
CA ARG A 5 -39.41 10.38 17.76
C ARG A 5 -37.94 10.81 17.86
N ARG A 6 -37.11 10.08 18.63
CA ARG A 6 -35.65 10.25 18.61
C ARG A 6 -35.12 9.84 17.24
N ARG A 7 -34.37 10.73 16.60
CA ARG A 7 -33.80 10.49 15.27
C ARG A 7 -32.66 9.48 15.40
N GLY A 8 -32.89 8.26 14.92
CA GLY A 8 -31.83 7.27 14.75
C GLY A 8 -30.73 7.80 13.82
N ARG A 9 -29.55 7.17 13.87
CA ARG A 9 -28.44 7.54 12.98
C ARG A 9 -28.95 7.47 11.53
N PRO A 10 -28.82 8.54 10.73
CA PRO A 10 -29.24 8.52 9.33
C PRO A 10 -28.56 7.35 8.60
N PRO A 11 -29.25 6.70 7.65
CA PRO A 11 -28.61 5.69 6.82
C PRO A 11 -27.36 6.29 6.16
N LYS A 12 -26.27 5.52 6.18
CA LYS A 12 -25.01 5.94 5.58
C LYS A 12 -25.27 6.17 4.09
N ALA A 13 -24.88 7.34 3.58
CA ALA A 13 -24.98 7.64 2.17
C ALA A 13 -24.29 6.54 1.34
N PRO A 14 -24.79 6.23 0.13
CA PRO A 14 -24.14 5.27 -0.75
C PRO A 14 -22.69 5.71 -1.02
N SER A 15 -21.76 4.75 -1.02
CA SER A 15 -20.37 5.06 -1.34
C SER A 15 -20.28 5.58 -2.78
N PRO A 16 -19.46 6.61 -3.04
CA PRO A 16 -19.24 7.09 -4.40
C PRO A 16 -18.68 5.98 -5.30
N GLN A 17 -18.98 6.06 -6.59
CA GLN A 17 -18.51 5.09 -7.58
C GLN A 17 -16.97 5.12 -7.66
N PRO A 18 -16.28 3.97 -7.76
CA PRO A 18 -14.81 3.91 -7.82
C PRO A 18 -14.20 4.85 -8.87
N ARG A 19 -14.87 5.01 -10.02
CA ARG A 19 -14.44 5.92 -11.09
C ARG A 19 -14.46 7.40 -10.68
N THR A 20 -15.51 7.83 -9.98
CA THR A 20 -15.61 9.21 -9.46
C THR A 20 -14.55 9.50 -8.40
N ILE A 21 -14.18 8.50 -7.60
CA ILE A 21 -13.07 8.61 -6.66
C ILE A 21 -11.77 8.78 -7.43
N TYR A 22 -11.51 7.92 -8.43
CA TYR A 22 -10.30 7.95 -9.24
C TYR A 22 -10.12 9.28 -10.00
N GLU A 23 -11.16 9.76 -10.68
CA GLU A 23 -11.13 11.02 -11.44
C GLU A 23 -10.94 12.25 -10.54
N GLY A 24 -11.32 12.15 -9.25
CA GLY A 24 -11.07 13.19 -8.25
C GLY A 24 -9.69 13.13 -7.58
N LEU A 25 -8.86 12.12 -7.87
CA LEU A 25 -7.52 12.04 -7.31
C LEU A 25 -6.60 13.08 -7.97
N ASN A 26 -5.83 13.79 -7.16
CA ASN A 26 -4.73 14.65 -7.61
C ASN A 26 -3.39 14.15 -7.05
N PRO A 27 -2.83 13.04 -7.59
CA PRO A 27 -1.58 12.50 -7.09
C PRO A 27 -0.42 13.41 -7.47
N HIS A 28 0.36 13.82 -6.46
CA HIS A 28 1.63 14.52 -6.66
C HIS A 28 2.77 13.51 -6.65
N PHE A 29 3.54 13.45 -7.74
CA PHE A 29 4.69 12.57 -7.86
C PHE A 29 5.99 13.34 -7.61
N ASN A 30 6.95 12.66 -6.99
CA ASN A 30 8.30 13.19 -6.82
C ASN A 30 8.99 13.33 -8.18
N VAL A 31 9.70 14.45 -8.36
CA VAL A 31 10.56 14.67 -9.52
C VAL A 31 11.98 14.20 -9.17
N PHE A 32 12.58 13.41 -10.05
CA PHE A 32 13.91 12.86 -9.87
C PHE A 32 14.93 13.74 -10.59
N ILE A 33 15.68 14.53 -9.85
CA ILE A 33 16.66 15.48 -10.41
C ILE A 33 18.03 14.80 -10.50
N CYS A 34 18.69 14.93 -11.65
CA CYS A 34 20.09 14.51 -11.78
C CYS A 34 21.02 15.57 -11.19
N GLU A 35 21.78 15.21 -10.15
CA GLU A 35 22.71 16.11 -9.47
C GLU A 35 24.15 16.05 -10.03
N TRP A 36 24.31 15.53 -11.24
CA TRP A 36 25.61 15.57 -11.91
C TRP A 36 26.01 17.01 -12.19
N LYS A 37 27.29 17.36 -12.02
CA LYS A 37 27.79 18.73 -12.24
C LYS A 37 27.44 19.22 -13.66
N GLY A 38 26.56 20.22 -13.74
CA GLY A 38 26.11 20.82 -14.99
C GLY A 38 24.95 20.10 -15.69
N CYS A 39 24.42 19.02 -15.12
CA CYS A 39 23.19 18.39 -15.61
C CYS A 39 21.95 19.06 -14.99
N LYS A 40 20.89 19.23 -15.79
CA LYS A 40 19.59 19.79 -15.35
C LYS A 40 18.44 18.84 -15.70
N ALA A 41 18.73 17.55 -15.83
CA ALA A 41 17.72 16.57 -16.20
C ALA A 41 16.75 16.35 -15.04
N GLU A 42 15.46 16.53 -15.33
CA GLU A 42 14.34 16.19 -14.45
C GLU A 42 13.66 14.93 -15.01
N LEU A 43 13.58 13.89 -14.18
CA LEU A 43 13.12 12.56 -14.56
C LEU A 43 11.89 12.17 -13.73
N HIS A 44 11.07 11.29 -14.29
CA HIS A 44 9.75 10.96 -13.76
C HIS A 44 9.75 9.75 -12.83
N ASN A 45 10.81 8.93 -12.84
CA ASN A 45 10.97 7.79 -11.94
C ASN A 45 12.45 7.47 -11.70
N PHE A 46 12.71 6.69 -10.67
CA PHE A 46 14.06 6.31 -10.27
C PHE A 46 14.78 5.50 -11.35
N ALA A 47 14.10 4.55 -11.99
CA ALA A 47 14.68 3.70 -13.03
C ALA A 47 15.17 4.51 -14.25
N THR A 48 14.49 5.60 -14.60
CA THR A 48 14.93 6.50 -15.68
C THR A 48 16.11 7.36 -15.24
N LEU A 49 16.13 7.84 -14.00
CA LEU A 49 17.31 8.52 -13.44
C LEU A 49 18.54 7.61 -13.47
N GLN A 50 18.45 6.38 -12.96
CA GLN A 50 19.57 5.44 -12.95
C GLN A 50 20.09 5.20 -14.37
N LYS A 51 19.21 4.90 -15.33
CA LYS A 51 19.59 4.72 -16.75
C LYS A 51 20.23 5.98 -17.34
N HIS A 52 19.65 7.15 -17.07
CA HIS A 52 20.17 8.44 -17.53
C HIS A 52 21.62 8.62 -17.08
N VAL A 53 21.90 8.43 -15.79
CA VAL A 53 23.24 8.63 -15.24
C VAL A 53 24.24 7.64 -15.83
N LEU A 54 23.86 6.36 -15.94
CA LEU A 54 24.73 5.32 -16.48
C LEU A 54 25.06 5.54 -17.98
N VAL A 55 24.11 6.07 -18.77
CA VAL A 55 24.26 6.24 -20.21
C VAL A 55 24.87 7.59 -20.58
N VAL A 56 24.49 8.66 -19.90
CA VAL A 56 24.92 10.03 -20.21
C VAL A 56 26.25 10.35 -19.54
N HIS A 57 26.49 9.88 -18.31
CA HIS A 57 27.65 10.28 -17.51
C HIS A 57 28.68 9.17 -17.33
N ALA A 58 28.26 7.89 -17.24
CA ALA A 58 29.17 6.78 -16.95
C ALA A 58 29.52 5.89 -18.17
N ARG A 59 29.08 6.28 -19.39
CA ARG A 59 29.31 5.48 -20.60
C ARG A 59 30.71 5.63 -21.17
N ASN A 60 31.20 6.87 -21.24
CA ASN A 60 32.46 7.22 -21.88
C ASN A 60 33.40 7.90 -20.86
N GLY A 61 34.70 7.74 -21.05
CA GLY A 61 35.71 8.40 -20.22
C GLY A 61 35.66 9.93 -20.36
N PRO A 62 36.08 10.69 -19.34
CA PRO A 62 36.80 10.24 -18.14
C PRO A 62 35.89 9.58 -17.08
N PHE A 63 36.32 8.46 -16.49
CA PHE A 63 35.59 7.74 -15.45
C PHE A 63 35.76 8.40 -14.07
N ALA A 64 35.33 9.65 -13.94
CA ALA A 64 35.37 10.40 -12.70
C ALA A 64 33.94 10.69 -12.22
N CYS A 65 33.67 10.48 -10.94
CA CYS A 65 32.38 10.85 -10.37
C CYS A 65 32.29 12.38 -10.21
N GLN A 66 31.21 12.97 -10.74
CA GLN A 66 30.92 14.39 -10.55
C GLN A 66 29.50 14.59 -10.00
N TRP A 67 29.03 13.65 -9.19
CA TRP A 67 27.73 13.71 -8.54
C TRP A 67 27.76 14.63 -7.31
N ALA A 68 26.97 15.70 -7.29
CA ALA A 68 26.77 16.58 -6.12
C ALA A 68 28.06 16.82 -5.31
N LYS A 69 28.04 16.48 -4.01
CA LYS A 69 29.17 16.61 -3.08
C LYS A 69 30.33 15.65 -3.38
N CYS A 70 30.12 14.55 -4.12
CA CYS A 70 31.20 13.66 -4.54
C CYS A 70 32.15 14.36 -5.52
N ALA A 71 31.63 15.29 -6.33
CA ALA A 71 32.42 16.10 -7.25
C ALA A 71 33.41 17.04 -6.54
N GLU A 72 33.16 17.36 -5.27
CA GLU A 72 33.92 18.32 -4.47
C GLU A 72 35.01 17.65 -3.62
N GLN A 73 35.03 16.32 -3.56
CA GLN A 73 36.02 15.59 -2.76
C GLN A 73 37.44 15.76 -3.33
N GLN A 74 38.41 15.88 -2.42
CA GLN A 74 39.83 15.94 -2.73
C GLN A 74 40.57 14.79 -2.03
N PRO A 75 41.24 13.88 -2.76
CA PRO A 75 41.35 13.83 -4.23
C PRO A 75 40.02 13.45 -4.91
N PRO A 76 39.81 13.84 -6.18
CA PRO A 76 38.59 13.50 -6.92
C PRO A 76 38.46 11.98 -7.08
N HIS A 77 37.24 11.46 -6.94
CA HIS A 77 36.95 10.05 -7.16
C HIS A 77 37.06 9.68 -8.65
N GLN A 78 38.23 9.14 -9.01
CA GLN A 78 38.52 8.63 -10.34
C GLN A 78 38.58 7.11 -10.33
N PHE A 79 38.12 6.49 -11.41
CA PHE A 79 38.05 5.05 -11.57
C PHE A 79 38.82 4.60 -12.80
N SER A 80 39.36 3.39 -12.76
CA SER A 80 40.08 2.79 -13.87
C SER A 80 39.14 2.29 -14.98
N THR A 81 37.91 1.89 -14.63
CA THR A 81 36.94 1.30 -15.54
C THR A 81 35.56 1.91 -15.35
N SER A 82 34.74 1.85 -16.40
CA SER A 82 33.32 2.24 -16.31
C SER A 82 32.57 1.38 -15.30
N ALA A 83 32.90 0.09 -15.17
CA ALA A 83 32.25 -0.81 -14.23
C ALA A 83 32.42 -0.35 -12.78
N HIS A 84 33.63 0.07 -12.38
CA HIS A 84 33.87 0.59 -11.03
C HIS A 84 33.12 1.91 -10.77
N LEU A 85 33.07 2.81 -11.76
CA LEU A 85 32.26 4.02 -11.64
C LEU A 85 30.77 3.68 -11.47
N LYS A 86 30.24 2.72 -12.24
CA LYS A 86 28.83 2.33 -12.16
C LYS A 86 28.47 1.76 -10.79
N SER A 87 29.25 0.83 -10.25
CA SER A 87 29.02 0.30 -8.90
C SER A 87 29.09 1.40 -7.85
N HIS A 88 30.08 2.30 -7.93
CA HIS A 88 30.15 3.45 -7.03
C HIS A 88 28.88 4.33 -7.09
N LEU A 89 28.36 4.61 -8.29
CA LEU A 89 27.15 5.39 -8.46
C LEU A 89 25.92 4.66 -7.88
N GLU A 90 25.79 3.37 -8.14
CA GLU A 90 24.68 2.56 -7.66
C GLU A 90 24.67 2.49 -6.12
N ASP A 91 25.82 2.23 -5.52
CA ASP A 91 25.94 2.02 -4.08
C ASP A 91 25.88 3.33 -3.26
N LEU A 92 26.53 4.40 -3.73
CA LEU A 92 26.64 5.63 -2.94
C LEU A 92 25.61 6.70 -3.31
N HIS A 93 25.09 6.72 -4.54
CA HIS A 93 24.22 7.79 -5.01
C HIS A 93 22.79 7.31 -5.29
N MET A 94 22.65 6.17 -5.96
CA MET A 94 21.32 5.67 -6.33
C MET A 94 20.57 5.09 -5.12
N LEU A 95 21.23 4.31 -4.26
CA LEU A 95 20.61 3.72 -3.06
C LEU A 95 19.97 4.77 -2.12
N PRO A 96 20.65 5.86 -1.71
CA PRO A 96 20.03 6.88 -0.86
C PRO A 96 18.81 7.54 -1.49
N ILE A 97 18.84 7.79 -2.81
CA ILE A 97 17.70 8.39 -3.53
C ILE A 97 16.52 7.42 -3.49
N ALA A 98 16.72 6.14 -3.80
CA ALA A 98 15.67 5.13 -3.73
C ALA A 98 15.05 5.03 -2.33
N TRP A 99 15.88 5.10 -1.27
CA TRP A 99 15.38 5.06 0.10
C TRP A 99 14.60 6.32 0.49
N GLN A 100 14.98 7.49 -0.02
CA GLN A 100 14.35 8.75 0.37
C GLN A 100 13.05 9.06 -0.39
N VAL A 101 13.00 8.78 -1.70
CA VAL A 101 11.85 9.14 -2.55
C VAL A 101 11.12 7.95 -3.17
N GLY A 102 11.64 6.74 -3.01
CA GLY A 102 11.11 5.51 -3.63
C GLY A 102 11.40 5.41 -5.12
N ASP A 103 10.75 4.45 -5.78
CA ASP A 103 10.97 4.18 -7.21
C ASP A 103 10.22 5.13 -8.15
N GLY A 104 9.21 5.82 -7.64
CA GLY A 104 8.29 6.64 -8.43
C GLY A 104 7.31 5.80 -9.27
N PRO A 105 6.44 6.46 -10.06
CA PRO A 105 5.46 5.79 -10.89
C PRO A 105 6.14 4.92 -11.96
N GLN A 106 5.82 3.62 -11.92
CA GLN A 106 6.21 2.68 -12.96
C GLN A 106 4.99 2.35 -13.83
N VAL A 107 5.04 2.72 -15.10
CA VAL A 107 4.05 2.27 -16.08
C VAL A 107 4.44 0.87 -16.52
N SER A 108 3.98 -0.13 -15.77
CA SER A 108 3.99 -1.51 -16.21
C SER A 108 3.02 -1.63 -17.40
N PHE A 109 3.55 -1.67 -18.63
CA PHE A 109 2.76 -1.95 -19.83
C PHE A 109 2.24 -3.40 -19.88
N LYS A 110 2.51 -4.24 -18.87
CA LYS A 110 1.79 -5.50 -18.73
C LYS A 110 0.33 -5.14 -18.51
N ARG A 111 -0.46 -5.28 -19.57
CA ARG A 111 -1.92 -5.29 -19.48
C ARG A 111 -2.24 -6.30 -18.38
N TYR A 112 -3.01 -5.87 -17.38
CA TYR A 112 -3.59 -6.80 -16.44
C TYR A 112 -4.29 -7.88 -17.25
N ALA A 113 -3.69 -9.06 -17.32
CA ALA A 113 -4.33 -10.25 -17.84
C ALA A 113 -5.11 -10.79 -16.65
N PRO A 114 -6.45 -10.79 -16.70
CA PRO A 114 -7.24 -11.49 -15.69
C PRO A 114 -6.70 -12.91 -15.63
N ASP A 115 -6.35 -13.34 -14.43
CA ASP A 115 -5.95 -14.71 -14.17
C ASP A 115 -7.13 -15.62 -14.57
N ASP A 116 -6.93 -16.47 -15.58
CA ASP A 116 -7.95 -17.38 -16.11
C ASP A 116 -8.34 -18.45 -15.07
N GLY A 117 -7.64 -18.49 -13.93
CA GLY A 117 -7.96 -19.38 -12.82
C GLY A 117 -7.52 -20.82 -13.06
N THR A 118 -7.03 -21.14 -14.26
CA THR A 118 -6.60 -22.47 -14.69
C THR A 118 -5.30 -22.92 -14.05
N GLU A 119 -4.41 -21.97 -13.75
CA GLU A 119 -3.09 -22.25 -13.18
C GLU A 119 -2.96 -21.60 -11.80
N LEU A 120 -2.39 -22.37 -10.87
CA LEU A 120 -2.08 -21.87 -9.53
C LEU A 120 -0.79 -21.06 -9.59
N PRO A 121 -0.70 -19.91 -8.89
CA PRO A 121 0.50 -19.09 -8.90
C PRO A 121 1.77 -19.80 -8.40
N ASP A 122 2.91 -19.52 -9.02
CA ASP A 122 4.22 -20.14 -8.70
C ASP A 122 4.61 -20.06 -7.22
N TYR A 123 4.20 -19.01 -6.52
CA TYR A 123 4.51 -18.85 -5.09
C TYR A 123 3.81 -19.87 -4.19
N LEU A 124 2.81 -20.61 -4.71
CA LEU A 124 2.19 -21.73 -3.99
C LEU A 124 3.04 -23.00 -4.03
N TYR A 125 4.04 -23.04 -4.91
CA TYR A 125 4.92 -24.18 -5.13
C TYR A 125 6.32 -23.96 -4.56
N ASP A 126 7.00 -25.05 -4.22
CA ASP A 126 8.42 -25.03 -3.94
C ASP A 126 9.25 -25.01 -5.24
N LYS A 127 10.57 -24.92 -5.11
CA LYS A 127 11.50 -24.95 -6.26
C LYS A 127 11.49 -26.29 -7.03
N ALA A 128 10.92 -27.35 -6.46
CA ALA A 128 10.79 -28.66 -7.06
C ALA A 128 9.40 -28.87 -7.71
N GLY A 129 8.49 -27.89 -7.64
CA GLY A 129 7.14 -27.95 -8.20
C GLY A 129 6.10 -28.64 -7.30
N HIS A 130 6.43 -28.95 -6.04
CA HIS A 130 5.44 -29.44 -5.08
C HIS A 130 4.69 -28.27 -4.46
N GLN A 131 3.37 -28.38 -4.39
CA GLN A 131 2.57 -27.36 -3.74
C GLN A 131 2.80 -27.39 -2.22
N ILE A 132 3.46 -26.36 -1.69
CA ILE A 132 3.72 -26.19 -0.25
C ILE A 132 2.64 -25.36 0.43
N THR A 133 2.03 -24.43 -0.30
CA THR A 133 0.99 -23.56 0.22
C THR A 133 -0.34 -23.98 -0.42
N PRO A 134 -1.32 -24.41 0.39
CA PRO A 134 -2.65 -24.74 -0.12
C PRO A 134 -3.28 -23.54 -0.83
N SER A 135 -4.02 -23.81 -1.91
CA SER A 135 -4.81 -22.78 -2.59
C SER A 135 -6.09 -22.51 -1.81
N ILE A 136 -6.43 -21.23 -1.67
CA ILE A 136 -7.69 -20.77 -1.07
C ILE A 136 -8.86 -20.69 -2.06
N ARG A 137 -8.63 -20.92 -3.37
CA ARG A 137 -9.65 -20.69 -4.41
C ARG A 137 -10.86 -21.59 -4.29
N ASP A 138 -10.63 -22.89 -4.07
CA ASP A 138 -11.67 -23.92 -4.07
C ASP A 138 -11.80 -24.61 -2.70
N GLN A 139 -11.29 -23.97 -1.65
CA GLN A 139 -11.36 -24.51 -0.32
C GLN A 139 -12.81 -24.53 0.16
N LYS A 140 -13.38 -25.72 0.36
CA LYS A 140 -14.69 -25.87 1.00
C LYS A 140 -14.55 -25.50 2.48
N GLU A 141 -14.98 -24.29 2.83
CA GLU A 141 -14.94 -23.79 4.21
C GLU A 141 -15.91 -24.55 5.12
N GLU A 142 -17.10 -24.92 4.61
CA GLU A 142 -18.11 -25.64 5.35
C GLU A 142 -18.92 -26.59 4.44
N ASP A 143 -19.32 -27.74 4.96
CA ASP A 143 -20.32 -28.60 4.32
C ASP A 143 -21.72 -27.97 4.40
N PHE A 144 -22.62 -28.37 3.50
CA PHE A 144 -23.98 -27.83 3.46
C PHE A 144 -24.74 -28.00 4.78
N TYR A 145 -24.54 -29.13 5.47
CA TYR A 145 -25.17 -29.41 6.76
C TYR A 145 -24.61 -28.53 7.89
N THR A 146 -23.29 -28.33 7.92
CA THR A 146 -22.63 -27.45 8.89
C THR A 146 -23.03 -26.00 8.68
N TRP A 147 -23.06 -25.52 7.43
CA TRP A 147 -23.54 -24.18 7.08
C TRP A 147 -24.96 -23.93 7.58
N ARG A 148 -25.87 -24.89 7.34
CA ARG A 148 -27.27 -24.78 7.78
C ARG A 148 -27.40 -24.69 9.31
N ASN A 149 -26.60 -25.47 10.04
CA ASN A 149 -26.62 -25.47 11.49
C ASN A 149 -25.99 -24.20 12.07
N ASN A 150 -24.86 -23.76 11.51
CA ASN A 150 -24.18 -22.52 11.90
C ASN A 150 -25.08 -21.30 11.68
N ARG A 151 -25.78 -21.25 10.52
CA ARG A 151 -26.74 -20.19 10.22
C ARG A 151 -27.94 -20.18 11.17
N ARG A 152 -28.42 -21.35 11.62
CA ARG A 152 -29.48 -21.46 12.64
C ARG A 152 -28.98 -20.94 13.99
N ARG A 153 -27.80 -21.40 14.42
CA ARG A 153 -27.17 -21.00 15.68
C ARG A 153 -26.88 -19.50 15.71
N LEU A 154 -26.38 -18.92 14.62
CA LEU A 154 -26.17 -17.48 14.50
C LEU A 154 -27.48 -16.70 14.66
N LYS A 155 -28.57 -17.15 14.03
CA LYS A 155 -29.88 -16.52 14.16
C LYS A 155 -30.38 -16.51 15.61
N GLU A 156 -30.20 -17.63 16.31
CA GLU A 156 -30.57 -17.75 17.73
C GLU A 156 -29.71 -16.86 18.63
N LEU A 157 -28.39 -16.80 18.40
CA LEU A 157 -27.49 -15.91 19.13
C LEU A 157 -27.85 -14.43 18.93
N LEU A 158 -28.23 -14.03 17.71
CA LEU A 158 -28.70 -12.67 17.43
C LEU A 158 -29.99 -12.34 18.19
N LEU A 159 -30.94 -13.29 18.21
CA LEU A 159 -32.19 -13.11 18.96
C LEU A 159 -31.94 -12.99 20.47
N LEU A 160 -31.07 -13.84 21.03
CA LEU A 160 -30.66 -13.77 22.43
C LEU A 160 -29.95 -12.47 22.76
N ARG A 161 -29.10 -11.97 21.86
CA ARG A 161 -28.43 -10.66 22.01
C ARG A 161 -29.44 -9.53 22.05
N ASP A 162 -30.47 -9.58 21.20
CA ASP A 162 -31.53 -8.56 21.17
C ASP A 162 -32.41 -8.62 22.44
N GLN A 163 -32.65 -9.81 22.98
CA GLN A 163 -33.40 -10.00 24.24
C GLN A 163 -32.61 -9.59 25.48
N ASN A 164 -31.30 -9.90 25.51
CA ASN A 164 -30.39 -9.50 26.58
C ASN A 164 -29.89 -8.06 26.42
N MET A 165 -30.36 -7.33 25.41
CA MET A 165 -30.07 -5.91 25.29
C MET A 165 -30.74 -5.20 26.47
N PRO A 166 -29.98 -4.53 27.35
CA PRO A 166 -30.54 -3.91 28.54
C PRO A 166 -31.68 -2.96 28.14
N SER A 167 -32.83 -3.11 28.78
CA SER A 167 -33.84 -2.06 28.78
C SER A 167 -33.20 -0.83 29.40
N GLU A 168 -33.19 0.31 28.71
CA GLU A 168 -32.71 1.59 29.26
C GLU A 168 -33.67 2.10 30.35
N GLY A 169 -33.66 1.44 31.51
CA GLY A 169 -34.52 1.76 32.63
C GLY A 169 -34.16 0.94 33.84
N GLU A 170 -33.00 1.22 34.42
CA GLU A 170 -32.67 0.95 35.83
C GLU A 170 -31.38 1.72 36.18
N ASP A 171 -31.46 3.06 36.06
CA ASP A 171 -30.51 3.92 36.78
C ASP A 171 -31.05 4.06 38.21
N ASN A 172 -30.62 3.14 39.08
CA ASN A 172 -30.82 3.24 40.53
C ASN A 172 -29.91 4.36 41.07
N GLY A 173 -30.28 5.61 40.77
CA GLY A 173 -29.70 6.81 41.35
C GLY A 173 -30.23 6.99 42.78
N VAL A 174 -29.42 6.58 43.74
CA VAL A 174 -29.59 6.85 45.17
C VAL A 174 -29.42 8.35 45.40
N GLU A 175 -30.45 9.10 45.79
CA GLU A 175 -30.27 10.40 46.46
C GLU A 175 -31.31 10.66 47.58
N GLU A 176 -30.73 11.24 48.61
CA GLU A 176 -31.14 11.51 49.98
C GLU A 176 -31.85 12.89 50.07
N THR A 177 -32.85 12.97 50.96
CA THR A 177 -33.44 14.19 51.58
C THR A 177 -34.08 15.26 50.68
N VAL A 178 -35.36 15.59 50.94
CA VAL A 178 -35.82 16.83 51.62
C VAL A 178 -37.33 16.66 51.89
N GLU A 179 -37.70 16.36 53.13
CA GLU A 179 -39.04 16.66 53.66
C GLU A 179 -39.00 18.03 54.34
N GLY A 180 -39.78 18.98 53.82
CA GLY A 180 -40.10 20.22 54.49
C GLY A 180 -41.43 20.10 55.22
N GLY A 181 -41.43 20.45 56.51
CA GLY A 181 -42.59 20.61 57.38
C GLY A 181 -42.17 21.30 58.67
#